data_AF-A0A2M8FF66-F1
#
_entry.id   AF-A0A2M8FF66-F1
#
_cell.length_a   1.000
_cell.length_b   1.000
_cell.length_c   1.000
_cell.angle_alpha   90.00
_cell.angle_beta   90.00
_cell.angle_gamma   90.00
#
_symmetry.space_group_name_H-M   'P 1'
#
loop_
_entity.id
_entity.type
_entity.pdbx_description
1 polymer ?
#
loop_
_entity_poly.entity_id
_entity_poly.type
_entity_poly.pdbx_seq_one_letter_code
_entity_poly.pdbx_strand_id
1 'polypeptide(L)' 'DQPFETTIQIFYSNKKGQLFAEGLTDKNGVFSFALPPGEYTVKAVSETVFPKCTPLDISVNPNEIKDVVISCDTGIR' A
#
# COMPACT_ATOMS: atom_id res chain seq x y z
N ASP A 1 -0.18 9.23 17.90
CA ASP A 1 -0.54 9.17 16.47
C ASP A 1 0.69 9.55 15.69
N GLN A 2 1.55 8.57 15.38
CA GLN A 2 2.80 8.84 14.67
C GLN A 2 2.75 8.01 13.39
N PRO A 3 2.89 8.63 12.21
CA PRO A 3 2.90 7.87 10.97
C PRO A 3 4.10 6.92 11.02
N PHE A 4 3.82 5.63 10.92
CA PHE A 4 4.84 4.60 11.00
C PHE A 4 5.53 4.52 9.63
N GLU A 5 6.86 4.64 9.62
CA GLU A 5 7.66 4.17 8.48
C GLU A 5 7.35 2.68 8.32
N THR A 6 6.70 2.32 7.22
CA THR A 6 6.23 0.95 6.93
C THR A 6 6.56 0.58 5.50
N THR A 7 6.67 -0.71 5.22
CA THR A 7 6.89 -1.20 3.88
C THR A 7 5.56 -1.31 3.14
N ILE A 8 5.46 -0.64 2.00
CA ILE A 8 4.36 -0.82 1.05
C ILE A 8 4.76 -1.85 0.03
N GLN A 9 3.87 -2.82 -0.21
CA GLN A 9 3.99 -3.83 -1.25
C GLN A 9 2.83 -3.68 -2.23
N ILE A 10 3.15 -3.71 -3.52
CA ILE A 10 2.19 -3.58 -4.62
C ILE A 10 2.18 -4.90 -5.37
N PHE A 11 1.01 -5.52 -5.48
CA PHE A 11 0.80 -6.77 -6.19
C PHE A 11 -0.07 -6.54 -7.41
N TYR A 12 0.09 -7.36 -8.44
CA TYR A 12 -0.87 -7.40 -9.55
C TYR A 12 -2.18 -8.05 -9.08
N SER A 13 -3.32 -7.37 -9.26
CA SER A 13 -4.62 -7.94 -8.84
C SER A 13 -5.01 -9.16 -9.68
N ASN A 14 -4.63 -9.19 -10.96
CA ASN A 14 -4.88 -10.30 -11.86
C ASN A 14 -3.92 -11.50 -11.70
N LYS A 15 -2.85 -11.36 -10.92
CA LYS A 15 -1.84 -12.41 -10.69
C LYS A 15 -1.60 -12.54 -9.20
N LYS A 16 -2.41 -13.40 -8.58
CA LYS A 16 -2.43 -13.62 -7.13
C LYS A 16 -1.03 -13.88 -6.58
N GLY A 17 -0.56 -12.99 -5.70
CA GLY A 17 0.72 -13.11 -5.02
C GLY A 17 1.95 -12.67 -5.83
N GLN A 18 1.78 -12.18 -7.06
CA GLN A 18 2.91 -11.62 -7.81
C GLN A 18 3.20 -10.19 -7.35
N LEU A 19 4.29 -10.02 -6.61
CA LEU A 19 4.82 -8.71 -6.23
C LEU A 19 5.28 -7.97 -7.48
N PHE A 20 4.82 -6.73 -7.64
CA PHE A 20 5.27 -5.81 -8.67
C PHE A 20 6.39 -4.91 -8.16
N ALA A 21 6.16 -4.27 -7.01
CA ALA A 21 7.09 -3.33 -6.40
C ALA A 21 6.91 -3.32 -4.88
N GLU A 22 7.98 -2.93 -4.18
CA GLU A 22 7.95 -2.63 -2.76
C GLU A 22 8.79 -1.39 -2.45
N GLY A 23 8.46 -0.70 -1.37
CA GLY A 23 9.16 0.50 -0.94
C GLY A 23 8.77 0.93 0.46
N LEU A 24 9.67 1.63 1.15
CA LEU A 24 9.42 2.18 2.48
C LEU A 24 8.68 3.52 2.35
N THR A 25 7.68 3.73 3.21
CA THR A 25 7.11 5.08 3.41
C THR A 25 8.12 5.97 4.12
N ASP A 26 7.98 7.28 3.94
CA ASP A 26 8.77 8.27 4.67
C ASP A 26 8.30 8.42 6.14
N LYS A 27 8.98 9.31 6.88
CA LYS A 27 8.65 9.68 8.27
C LYS A 27 7.24 10.20 8.48
N ASN A 28 6.55 10.60 7.42
CA ASN A 28 5.17 11.08 7.43
C ASN A 28 4.18 10.02 6.93
N GLY A 29 4.64 8.80 6.61
CA GLY A 29 3.82 7.72 6.06
C GLY A 29 3.50 7.90 4.58
N VAL A 30 4.18 8.82 3.89
CA VAL A 30 3.96 9.13 2.48
C VAL A 30 4.80 8.19 1.62
N PHE A 31 4.22 7.74 0.50
CA PHE A 31 4.89 6.93 -0.50
C PHE A 31 4.43 7.31 -1.91
N SER A 32 5.25 7.01 -2.91
CA SER A 32 4.94 7.27 -4.31
C SER A 32 5.56 6.20 -5.20
N PHE A 33 4.76 5.62 -6.09
CA PHE A 33 5.22 4.61 -7.05
C PHE A 33 4.79 5.01 -8.47
N ALA A 34 5.68 4.80 -9.44
CA ALA A 34 5.35 4.90 -10.85
C ALA A 34 4.89 3.52 -11.35
N LEU A 35 3.60 3.39 -11.67
CA LEU A 35 2.99 2.13 -12.11
C LEU A 35 2.52 2.27 -13.56
N PRO A 36 2.69 1.24 -14.41
CA PRO A 36 2.00 1.20 -15.68
C PRO A 36 0.48 1.07 -15.46
N PRO A 37 -0.35 1.40 -16.46
CA PRO A 37 -1.79 1.24 -16.36
C PRO A 37 -2.18 -0.22 -16.09
N GLY A 38 -3.07 -0.44 -15.13
CA GLY A 38 -3.46 -1.79 -14.71
C GLY A 38 -4.16 -1.83 -13.36
N GLU A 39 -4.45 -3.05 -12.91
CA GLU A 39 -5.08 -3.33 -11.63
C GLU A 39 -4.06 -3.87 -10.63
N TYR A 40 -4.04 -3.25 -9.44
CA TYR A 40 -3.07 -3.52 -8.40
C TYR A 40 -3.72 -3.59 -7.02
N THR A 41 -3.13 -4.41 -6.16
CA THR A 41 -3.46 -4.46 -4.73
C THR A 41 -2.29 -3.89 -3.95
N VAL A 42 -2.53 -2.81 -3.21
CA VAL A 42 -1.55 -2.14 -2.36
C VAL A 42 -1.72 -2.63 -0.93
N LYS A 43 -0.63 -3.02 -0.29
CA LYS A 43 -0.62 -3.53 1.08
C LYS A 43 0.49 -2.88 1.89
N ALA A 44 0.16 -2.35 3.06
CA ALA A 44 1.15 -1.99 4.06
C ALA A 44 1.51 -3.22 4.90
N VAL A 45 2.81 -3.46 5.06
CA VAL A 45 3.35 -4.59 5.82
C VAL A 45 3.67 -4.13 7.23
N SER A 46 2.97 -4.71 8.20
CA SER A 46 3.35 -4.62 9.60
C SER A 46 4.14 -5.87 9.99
N GLU A 47 5.30 -5.69 10.62
CA GLU A 47 6.10 -6.80 11.16
C GLU A 47 5.44 -7.45 12.40
N THR A 48 4.46 -6.77 12.98
CA THR A 48 3.75 -7.18 14.19
C THR A 48 2.30 -7.57 13.88
N VAL A 49 1.65 -8.29 14.81
CA VAL A 49 0.24 -8.72 14.67
C VAL A 49 -0.72 -7.51 14.54
N PHE A 50 -0.31 -6.37 15.11
CA PHE A 50 -0.98 -5.08 15.01
C PHE A 50 0.05 -3.95 14.80
N PRO A 51 -0.32 -2.86 14.10
CA PRO A 51 -1.64 -2.59 13.52
C PRO A 51 -1.92 -3.43 12.26
N LYS A 52 -3.17 -3.85 12.08
CA LYS A 52 -3.59 -4.57 10.88
C LYS A 52 -4.01 -3.56 9.81
N CYS A 53 -3.27 -3.55 8.71
CA CYS A 53 -3.59 -2.73 7.55
C CYS A 53 -4.46 -3.51 6.57
N THR A 54 -5.57 -2.91 6.14
CA THR A 54 -6.43 -3.50 5.10
C THR A 54 -5.79 -3.25 3.73
N PRO A 55 -5.59 -4.28 2.89
CA PRO A 55 -5.14 -4.09 1.51
C PRO A 55 -6.16 -3.26 0.72
N LEU A 56 -5.67 -2.45 -0.22
CA LEU A 56 -6.49 -1.61 -1.07
C LEU A 56 -6.30 -2.01 -2.54
N ASP A 57 -7.40 -2.35 -3.20
CA ASP A 57 -7.41 -2.59 -4.64
C ASP A 57 -7.59 -1.27 -5.40
N ILE A 58 -6.72 -1.03 -6.36
CA ILE A 58 -6.71 0.18 -7.19
C ILE A 58 -6.60 -0.17 -8.67
N SER A 59 -7.17 0.72 -9.48
CA SER A 59 -6.97 0.74 -10.92
C SER A 59 -6.23 2.02 -11.29
N VAL A 60 -5.12 1.87 -12.01
CA VAL A 60 -4.28 2.96 -12.50
C VAL A 60 -4.55 3.15 -13.98
N ASN A 61 -4.99 4.34 -14.37
CA ASN A 61 -5.20 4.72 -15.76
C ASN A 61 -3.94 5.40 -16.34
N PRO A 62 -3.75 5.38 -17.67
CA PRO A 62 -2.65 6.11 -18.30
C PRO A 62 -2.72 7.61 -18.00
N ASN A 63 -1.56 8.20 -17.68
CA ASN A 63 -1.40 9.63 -17.34
C ASN A 63 -2.25 10.11 -16.14
N GLU A 64 -2.73 9.22 -15.27
CA GLU A 64 -3.44 9.58 -14.04
C GLU A 64 -2.53 9.44 -12.81
N ILE A 65 -2.59 10.41 -11.90
CA ILE A 65 -2.05 10.27 -10.54
C ILE A 65 -3.18 9.78 -9.66
N LYS A 66 -2.97 8.67 -8.97
CA LYS A 66 -3.94 8.09 -8.05
C LYS A 66 -3.53 8.30 -6.61
N ASP A 67 -4.29 9.12 -5.88
CA ASP A 67 -4.12 9.27 -4.45
C ASP A 67 -4.81 8.12 -3.70
N VAL A 68 -4.09 7.53 -2.76
CA VAL A 68 -4.55 6.40 -1.96
C VAL A 68 -4.23 6.63 -0.49
N VAL A 69 -5.15 6.22 0.39
CA VAL A 69 -4.96 6.27 1.83
C VAL A 69 -5.12 4.87 2.39
N ILE A 70 -4.08 4.35 3.02
CA ILE A 70 -4.11 3.06 3.70
C ILE A 70 -4.40 3.31 5.17
N SER A 71 -5.52 2.77 5.66
CA SER A 71 -5.89 2.82 7.07
C SER A 71 -5.49 1.52 7.77
N CYS A 72 -4.81 1.65 8.90
CA CYS A 72 -4.41 0.51 9.73
C CYS A 72 -5.12 0.57 11.08
N ASP A 73 -5.77 -0.52 11.45
CA ASP A 73 -6.47 -0.65 12.74
C ASP A 73 -5.46 -1.14 13.80
N THR A 74 -5.27 -0.33 14.84
CA THR A 74 -4.39 -0.65 15.98
C THR A 74 -5.00 -1.68 16.93
N GLY A 75 -6.30 -2.00 16.79
CA GLY A 75 -6.99 -3.02 17.58
C GLY A 75 -7.33 -2.56 19.01
N ILE A 76 -7.18 -1.28 19.33
CA ILE A 76 -7.55 -0.72 20.64
C ILE A 76 -9.04 -0.33 20.60
N ARG A 77 -9.84 -0.94 21.47
CA ARG A 77 -11.25 -0.60 21.74
C ARG A 77 -11.38 -0.02 23.13
#